data_AF-A0AB33FW56-F1
#
_entry.id   AF-A0AB33FW56-F1
#
_cell.length_a   1.000
_cell.length_b   1.000
_cell.length_c   1.000
_cell.angle_alpha   90.00
_cell.angle_beta   90.00
_cell.angle_gamma   90.00
#
_symmetry.space_group_name_H-M   'P 1'
#
loop_
_entity.id
_entity.type
_entity.pdbx_description
1 polymer ?
#
loop_
_entity_poly.entity_id
_entity_poly.type
_entity_poly.pdbx_seq_one_letter_code
_entity_poly.pdbx_strand_id
1 'polypeptide(L)'
;MSGFQYWNSNGALMIDSNYKGTYYQDSMEYQNITDIGFYQIETTIGNSLDMGYVSNKFPESDSLMWFKPNNGAKMIFGDTDLMTVNAGRMARSRSDLPVESGYRDVFNSSGELVWSVVHAAKIPRIIGFYDIPVDFDLDSAAYSQYIGTDTWILASNAPGTISFDGGNTGYSGLFFRFINGALSCQWISQHQDSWLSTMKPYGLRIPIAKLSNLD
;
A
#
# COMPACT_ATOMS: atom_id res chain seq x y z
N MET A 1 9.66 -29.93 8.88
CA MET A 1 8.42 -30.63 8.48
C MET A 1 8.01 -30.03 7.16
N SER A 2 8.51 -30.56 6.04
CA SER A 2 8.11 -30.06 4.72
C SER A 2 6.68 -30.48 4.40
N GLY A 3 5.94 -29.59 3.75
CA GLY A 3 4.56 -29.81 3.35
C GLY A 3 3.50 -29.40 4.37
N PHE A 4 3.86 -28.71 5.46
CA PHE A 4 2.85 -28.12 6.34
C PHE A 4 2.17 -26.95 5.62
N GLN A 5 0.85 -27.02 5.52
CA GLN A 5 0.01 -25.96 5.00
C GLN A 5 -1.15 -25.69 5.96
N TYR A 6 -1.40 -24.42 6.26
CA TYR A 6 -2.57 -23.99 7.02
C TYR A 6 -3.43 -23.08 6.14
N TRP A 7 -4.72 -23.40 6.10
CA TRP A 7 -5.71 -22.70 5.28
C TRP A 7 -6.73 -22.01 6.18
N ASN A 8 -7.24 -20.85 5.77
CA ASN A 8 -8.36 -20.21 6.48
C ASN A 8 -9.71 -20.85 6.11
N SER A 9 -10.77 -20.47 6.81
CA SER A 9 -12.14 -20.95 6.57
C SER A 9 -12.69 -20.68 5.17
N ASN A 10 -12.05 -19.77 4.42
CA ASN A 10 -12.44 -19.39 3.07
C ASN A 10 -11.58 -20.12 2.01
N GLY A 11 -10.75 -21.09 2.41
CA GLY A 11 -9.92 -21.88 1.51
C GLY A 11 -8.69 -21.15 0.98
N ALA A 12 -8.25 -20.06 1.63
CA ALA A 12 -7.00 -19.39 1.28
C ALA A 12 -5.82 -19.91 2.12
N LEU A 13 -4.69 -20.15 1.46
CA LEU A 13 -3.45 -20.61 2.09
C LEU A 13 -2.85 -19.47 2.92
N MET A 14 -2.67 -19.71 4.22
CA MET A 14 -2.20 -18.72 5.20
C MET A 14 -0.77 -19.00 5.68
N ILE A 15 -0.38 -20.27 5.79
CA ILE A 15 0.97 -20.68 6.16
C ILE A 15 1.36 -21.81 5.23
N ASP A 16 2.54 -21.71 4.62
CA ASP A 16 3.15 -22.79 3.86
C ASP A 16 4.59 -22.95 4.33
N SER A 17 4.96 -24.17 4.73
CA SER A 17 6.34 -24.50 5.12
C SER A 17 7.40 -24.22 4.04
N ASN A 18 7.00 -24.05 2.78
CA ASN A 18 7.91 -23.73 1.68
C ASN A 18 8.13 -22.22 1.48
N TYR A 19 7.30 -21.38 2.10
CA TYR A 19 7.34 -19.93 1.90
C TYR A 19 7.40 -19.18 3.22
N LYS A 20 8.41 -18.32 3.34
CA LYS A 20 8.49 -17.36 4.44
C LYS A 20 7.68 -16.11 4.05
N GLY A 21 6.66 -15.80 4.84
CA GLY A 21 5.87 -14.57 4.67
C GLY A 21 6.67 -13.32 5.01
N THR A 22 6.05 -12.14 4.85
CA THR A 22 6.60 -10.89 5.37
C THR A 22 6.10 -10.64 6.78
N TYR A 23 6.98 -10.08 7.61
CA TYR A 23 6.74 -9.77 9.00
C TYR A 23 6.86 -8.26 9.22
N TYR A 24 5.98 -7.73 10.05
CA TYR A 24 5.99 -6.35 10.52
C TYR A 24 7.35 -6.01 11.13
N GLN A 25 7.92 -4.91 10.65
CA GLN A 25 9.18 -4.36 11.11
C GLN A 25 8.92 -3.21 12.08
N ASP A 26 8.34 -2.14 11.58
CA ASP A 26 8.05 -0.89 12.29
C ASP A 26 6.96 -0.09 11.56
N SER A 27 6.56 1.03 12.15
CA SER A 27 5.55 1.93 11.60
C SER A 27 5.77 3.36 12.05
N MET A 28 5.17 4.28 11.30
CA MET A 28 5.33 5.71 11.47
C MET A 28 4.08 6.46 11.06
N GLU A 29 3.78 7.53 11.79
CA GLU A 29 2.66 8.43 11.49
C GLU A 29 3.05 9.41 10.38
N TYR A 30 2.22 9.50 9.34
CA TYR A 30 2.34 10.46 8.25
C TYR A 30 1.48 11.69 8.57
N GLN A 31 1.93 12.44 9.59
CA GLN A 31 1.19 13.57 10.17
C GLN A 31 1.51 14.92 9.52
N ASN A 32 2.79 15.18 9.27
CA ASN A 32 3.26 16.48 8.84
C ASN A 32 3.68 16.46 7.37
N ILE A 33 3.43 17.58 6.69
CA ILE A 33 3.82 17.79 5.30
C ILE A 33 4.53 19.13 5.12
N THR A 34 5.35 19.25 4.09
CA THR A 34 5.97 20.51 3.65
C THR A 34 5.48 20.89 2.25
N ASP A 35 5.78 22.13 1.83
CA ASP A 35 5.55 22.60 0.46
C ASP A 35 4.10 22.42 0.00
N ILE A 36 3.16 22.76 0.89
CA ILE A 36 1.73 22.57 0.68
C ILE A 36 1.27 23.36 -0.55
N GLY A 37 0.55 22.68 -1.44
CA GLY A 37 -0.01 23.28 -2.65
C GLY A 37 1.02 23.57 -3.74
N PHE A 38 2.24 23.01 -3.62
CA PHE A 38 3.27 23.15 -4.66
C PHE A 38 2.81 22.57 -6.00
N TYR A 39 2.10 21.44 -5.97
CA TYR A 39 1.47 20.84 -7.15
C TYR A 39 0.00 21.24 -7.25
N GLN A 40 -0.43 21.58 -8.47
CA GLN A 40 -1.81 21.93 -8.81
C GLN A 40 -2.44 20.83 -9.67
N ILE A 41 -2.69 19.69 -9.04
CA ILE A 41 -3.32 18.52 -9.66
C ILE A 41 -4.82 18.59 -9.36
N GLU A 42 -5.64 18.52 -10.40
CA GLU A 42 -7.11 18.52 -10.33
C GLU A 42 -7.66 17.18 -10.82
N THR A 43 -8.59 16.60 -10.07
CA THR A 43 -9.24 15.32 -10.37
C THR A 43 -10.73 15.38 -10.05
N THR A 44 -11.50 14.41 -10.53
CA THR A 44 -12.94 14.29 -10.19
C THR A 44 -13.18 13.98 -8.71
N ILE A 45 -12.16 13.48 -8.00
CA ILE A 45 -12.21 13.15 -6.58
C ILE A 45 -11.56 14.21 -5.70
N GLY A 46 -11.16 15.36 -6.25
CA GLY A 46 -10.58 16.49 -5.51
C GLY A 46 -9.27 16.99 -6.12
N ASN A 47 -8.54 17.80 -5.36
CA ASN A 47 -7.28 18.41 -5.82
C ASN A 47 -6.16 18.31 -4.78
N SER A 48 -4.97 18.70 -5.19
CA SER A 48 -3.75 18.66 -4.38
C SER A 48 -3.38 19.98 -3.68
N LEU A 49 -4.27 20.97 -3.62
CA LEU A 49 -3.95 22.29 -3.06
C LEU A 49 -3.63 22.27 -1.55
N ASP A 50 -4.11 21.26 -0.84
CA ASP A 50 -3.85 20.99 0.58
C ASP A 50 -2.89 19.80 0.79
N MET A 51 -2.26 19.31 -0.28
CA MET A 51 -1.30 18.23 -0.25
C MET A 51 0.13 18.77 -0.31
N GLY A 52 1.06 18.01 0.24
CA GLY A 52 2.47 18.37 0.36
C GLY A 52 3.35 17.15 0.59
N TYR A 53 4.66 17.33 0.59
CA TYR A 53 5.61 16.24 0.79
C TYR A 53 5.59 15.76 2.23
N VAL A 54 5.49 14.44 2.43
CA VAL A 54 5.54 13.86 3.79
C VAL A 54 6.90 14.13 4.43
N SER A 55 6.92 14.83 5.57
CA SER A 55 8.17 15.28 6.20
C SER A 55 8.99 14.16 6.86
N ASN A 56 8.31 13.11 7.32
CA ASN A 56 8.92 11.95 7.95
C ASN A 56 8.50 10.70 7.18
N LYS A 57 8.94 10.59 5.92
CA LYS A 57 8.70 9.40 5.11
C LYS A 57 9.75 8.34 5.43
N PHE A 58 9.37 7.07 5.34
CA PHE A 58 10.38 6.02 5.35
C PHE A 58 11.31 6.17 4.13
N PRO A 59 12.62 5.89 4.28
CA PRO A 59 13.52 5.84 3.14
C PRO A 59 13.15 4.66 2.24
N GLU A 60 13.49 4.77 0.96
CA GLU A 60 13.40 3.67 0.01
C GLU A 60 14.14 2.44 0.54
N SER A 61 13.48 1.28 0.47
CA SER A 61 14.04 0.02 0.97
C SER A 61 13.31 -1.17 0.33
N ASP A 62 13.89 -2.36 0.42
CA ASP A 62 13.25 -3.62 -0.01
C ASP A 62 12.06 -4.07 0.85
N SER A 63 11.51 -3.17 1.66
CA SER A 63 10.39 -3.47 2.55
C SER A 63 9.08 -3.19 1.83
N LEU A 64 8.10 -4.06 2.05
CA LEU A 64 6.73 -3.78 1.63
C LEU A 64 6.13 -2.71 2.54
N MET A 65 5.61 -1.65 1.93
CA MET A 65 5.02 -0.47 2.54
C MET A 65 3.51 -0.62 2.58
N TRP A 66 2.93 -0.64 3.77
CA TRP A 66 1.50 -0.73 4.03
C TRP A 66 1.00 0.59 4.59
N PHE A 67 -0.01 1.19 3.98
CA PHE A 67 -0.58 2.45 4.43
C PHE A 67 -1.99 2.24 4.98
N LYS A 68 -2.27 2.78 6.17
CA LYS A 68 -3.62 2.88 6.75
C LYS A 68 -4.07 4.34 6.65
N PRO A 69 -4.96 4.69 5.72
CA PRO A 69 -5.41 6.06 5.55
C PRO A 69 -6.37 6.49 6.67
N ASN A 70 -6.22 7.73 7.13
CA ASN A 70 -7.21 8.40 7.95
C ASN A 70 -8.37 8.89 7.08
N ASN A 71 -9.56 9.02 7.68
CA ASN A 71 -10.71 9.58 6.98
C ASN A 71 -10.43 10.99 6.46
N GLY A 72 -10.73 11.24 5.18
CA GLY A 72 -10.45 12.52 4.53
C GLY A 72 -9.10 12.59 3.81
N ALA A 73 -8.23 11.60 3.99
CA ALA A 73 -6.90 11.62 3.41
C ALA A 73 -6.93 11.62 1.87
N LYS A 74 -6.02 12.42 1.28
CA LYS A 74 -5.63 12.29 -0.13
C LYS A 74 -4.15 11.97 -0.20
N MET A 75 -3.78 11.12 -1.14
CA MET A 75 -2.44 10.52 -1.18
C MET A 75 -2.04 10.11 -2.60
N ILE A 76 -0.78 10.32 -2.92
CA ILE A 76 -0.08 9.76 -4.08
C ILE A 76 1.16 9.07 -3.51
N PHE A 77 1.34 7.80 -3.84
CA PHE A 77 2.52 7.02 -3.46
C PHE A 77 3.53 7.04 -4.61
N GLY A 78 4.83 7.04 -4.29
CA GLY A 78 5.89 6.99 -5.29
C GLY A 78 7.26 7.28 -4.69
N ASP A 79 8.23 7.65 -5.53
CA ASP A 79 9.57 8.08 -5.08
C ASP A 79 9.47 9.21 -4.05
N THR A 80 8.45 10.07 -4.21
CA THR A 80 8.06 11.05 -3.22
C THR A 80 6.57 10.98 -2.94
N ASP A 81 6.23 10.63 -1.71
CA ASP A 81 4.86 10.60 -1.22
C ASP A 81 4.30 12.03 -1.08
N LEU A 82 3.18 12.30 -1.76
CA LEU A 82 2.42 13.53 -1.63
C LEU A 82 1.10 13.24 -0.93
N MET A 83 0.84 13.88 0.21
CA MET A 83 -0.34 13.60 1.03
C MET A 83 -0.92 14.84 1.69
N THR A 84 -2.14 14.74 2.21
CA THR A 84 -2.71 15.74 3.13
C THR A 84 -2.08 15.66 4.52
N VAL A 85 -2.20 16.73 5.31
CA VAL A 85 -1.87 16.69 6.76
C VAL A 85 -2.66 15.55 7.44
N ASN A 86 -2.01 14.83 8.36
CA ASN A 86 -2.62 13.73 9.10
C ASN A 86 -3.24 12.64 8.20
N ALA A 87 -2.58 12.32 7.07
CA ALA A 87 -3.12 11.38 6.09
C ALA A 87 -3.24 9.93 6.59
N GLY A 88 -2.45 9.53 7.59
CA GLY A 88 -2.54 8.18 8.14
C GLY A 88 -1.23 7.66 8.70
N ARG A 89 -1.07 6.34 8.66
CA ARG A 89 0.10 5.63 9.20
C ARG A 89 0.67 4.70 8.15
N MET A 90 2.00 4.69 8.04
CA MET A 90 2.75 3.76 7.19
C MET A 90 3.39 2.67 8.07
N ALA A 91 3.39 1.43 7.60
CA ALA A 91 4.06 0.30 8.24
C ALA A 91 4.90 -0.47 7.24
N ARG A 92 6.03 -1.00 7.71
CA ARG A 92 6.93 -1.82 6.89
C ARG A 92 6.80 -3.28 7.24
N SER A 93 6.91 -4.13 6.23
CA SER A 93 7.09 -5.57 6.42
C SER A 93 8.19 -6.12 5.53
N ARG A 94 8.94 -7.11 6.02
CA ARG A 94 10.02 -7.77 5.28
C ARG A 94 10.03 -9.28 5.51
N SER A 95 10.52 -10.03 4.53
CA SER A 95 10.66 -11.48 4.59
C SER A 95 11.98 -11.94 5.23
N ASP A 96 12.97 -11.06 5.35
CA ASP A 96 14.29 -11.39 5.90
C ASP A 96 14.38 -11.24 7.43
N LEU A 97 13.35 -10.71 8.08
CA LEU A 97 13.34 -10.58 9.55
C LEU A 97 13.48 -11.94 10.24
N PRO A 98 14.30 -12.05 11.31
CA PRO A 98 14.39 -13.27 12.10
C PRO A 98 13.03 -13.70 12.63
N VAL A 99 12.76 -15.01 12.59
CA VAL A 99 11.59 -15.61 13.21
C VAL A 99 12.02 -16.18 14.56
N GLU A 100 11.33 -15.77 15.61
CA GLU A 100 11.53 -16.26 16.97
C GLU A 100 10.71 -17.54 17.16
N SER A 101 11.33 -18.56 17.75
CA SER A 101 10.69 -19.82 18.11
C SER A 101 9.68 -19.61 19.24
N GLY A 102 8.60 -20.39 19.22
CA GLY A 102 7.51 -20.33 20.19
C GLY A 102 6.94 -21.71 20.52
N TYR A 103 5.71 -21.73 21.04
CA TYR A 103 5.05 -23.00 21.39
C TYR A 103 4.53 -23.78 20.16
N ARG A 104 4.48 -23.14 18.98
CA ARG A 104 4.15 -23.74 17.69
C ARG A 104 5.00 -23.14 16.60
N ASP A 105 5.84 -23.98 16.03
CA ASP A 105 6.82 -23.62 15.01
C ASP A 105 6.62 -24.46 13.75
N VAL A 106 6.86 -23.83 12.60
CA VAL A 106 6.83 -24.46 11.29
C VAL A 106 8.21 -24.30 10.67
N PHE A 107 8.83 -25.44 10.36
CA PHE A 107 10.16 -25.52 9.77
C PHE A 107 10.07 -26.03 8.34
N ASN A 108 10.84 -25.45 7.44
CA ASN A 108 10.95 -25.92 6.05
C ASN A 108 11.69 -27.27 5.95
N SER A 109 11.92 -27.76 4.72
CA SER A 109 12.67 -29.00 4.46
C SER A 109 14.13 -28.94 4.92
N SER A 110 14.72 -27.74 4.95
CA SER A 110 16.10 -27.48 5.33
C SER A 110 16.28 -27.32 6.86
N GLY A 111 15.19 -27.39 7.63
CA GLY A 111 15.22 -27.20 9.09
C GLY A 111 15.22 -25.74 9.53
N GLU A 112 15.00 -24.78 8.62
CA GLU A 112 14.90 -23.37 8.97
C GLU A 112 13.49 -23.05 9.49
N LEU A 113 13.43 -22.25 10.55
CA LEU A 113 12.17 -21.75 11.11
C LEU A 113 11.57 -20.71 10.16
N VAL A 114 10.47 -21.06 9.48
CA VAL A 114 9.82 -20.17 8.50
C VAL A 114 8.61 -19.44 9.08
N TRP A 115 8.01 -19.99 10.13
CA TRP A 115 6.89 -19.37 10.83
C TRP A 115 6.82 -19.86 12.28
N SER A 116 6.43 -18.96 13.18
CA SER A 116 6.07 -19.30 14.56
C SER A 116 4.83 -18.54 14.98
N VAL A 117 4.07 -19.12 15.90
CA VAL A 117 2.89 -18.49 16.50
C VAL A 117 3.19 -17.17 17.20
N VAL A 118 4.41 -16.97 17.69
CA VAL A 118 4.87 -15.68 18.27
C VAL A 118 4.77 -14.55 17.24
N HIS A 119 4.92 -14.87 15.96
CA HIS A 119 4.86 -13.91 14.86
C HIS A 119 3.50 -13.86 14.17
N ALA A 120 2.50 -14.63 14.60
CA ALA A 120 1.18 -14.69 13.95
C ALA A 120 0.43 -13.34 13.94
N ALA A 121 0.74 -12.46 14.90
CA ALA A 121 0.21 -11.09 14.97
C ALA A 121 1.05 -10.08 14.17
N LYS A 122 2.28 -10.44 13.78
CA LYS A 122 3.21 -9.58 13.04
C LYS A 122 3.08 -9.77 11.53
N ILE A 123 2.21 -10.64 11.02
CA ILE A 123 2.06 -10.88 9.58
C ILE A 123 0.88 -10.06 9.04
N PRO A 124 1.05 -9.25 7.98
CA PRO A 124 -0.06 -8.64 7.26
C PRO A 124 -1.00 -9.73 6.73
N ARG A 125 -2.25 -9.73 7.20
CA ARG A 125 -3.27 -10.69 6.75
C ARG A 125 -4.04 -10.11 5.58
N ILE A 126 -3.80 -10.62 4.38
CA ILE A 126 -4.55 -10.20 3.19
C ILE A 126 -6.02 -10.56 3.37
N ILE A 127 -6.89 -9.56 3.32
CA ILE A 127 -8.35 -9.71 3.47
C ILE A 127 -9.09 -9.49 2.14
N GLY A 128 -8.38 -9.04 1.10
CA GLY A 128 -8.93 -8.82 -0.22
C GLY A 128 -7.99 -7.98 -1.08
N PHE A 129 -8.55 -7.37 -2.11
CA PHE A 129 -7.82 -6.47 -2.99
C PHE A 129 -8.67 -5.25 -3.35
N TYR A 130 -8.02 -4.10 -3.52
CA TYR A 130 -8.55 -2.98 -4.28
C TYR A 130 -8.32 -3.30 -5.76
N ASP A 131 -9.39 -3.61 -6.49
CA ASP A 131 -9.32 -4.29 -7.78
C ASP A 131 -9.88 -3.40 -8.88
N ILE A 132 -9.00 -2.67 -9.57
CA ILE A 132 -9.37 -1.82 -10.70
C ILE A 132 -9.54 -2.74 -11.93
N PRO A 133 -10.74 -2.78 -12.55
CA PRO A 133 -10.99 -3.67 -13.67
C PRO A 133 -10.12 -3.38 -14.89
N VAL A 134 -9.88 -4.43 -15.68
CA VAL A 134 -9.34 -4.31 -17.04
C VAL A 134 -10.21 -3.33 -17.85
N ASP A 135 -9.57 -2.51 -18.69
CA ASP A 135 -10.18 -1.52 -19.57
C ASP A 135 -10.92 -0.36 -18.88
N PHE A 136 -10.97 -0.30 -17.53
CA PHE A 136 -11.52 0.86 -16.83
C PHE A 136 -10.71 2.11 -17.16
N ASP A 137 -11.38 3.23 -17.45
CA ASP A 137 -10.71 4.44 -17.91
C ASP A 137 -10.35 5.40 -16.77
N LEU A 138 -9.24 5.14 -16.08
CA LEU A 138 -8.78 6.01 -14.98
C LEU A 138 -8.28 7.39 -15.43
N ASP A 139 -7.97 7.58 -16.71
CA ASP A 139 -7.54 8.89 -17.23
C ASP A 139 -8.68 9.92 -17.16
N SER A 140 -9.93 9.47 -17.35
CA SER A 140 -11.11 10.34 -17.42
C SER A 140 -12.13 10.14 -16.30
N ALA A 141 -12.02 9.06 -15.52
CA ALA A 141 -12.97 8.71 -14.47
C ALA A 141 -12.27 8.22 -13.19
N ALA A 142 -12.96 8.38 -12.06
CA ALA A 142 -12.53 7.78 -10.80
C ALA A 142 -13.15 6.40 -10.60
N TYR A 143 -12.32 5.45 -10.18
CA TYR A 143 -12.77 4.17 -9.64
C TYR A 143 -12.94 4.30 -8.12
N SER A 144 -13.90 3.59 -7.53
CA SER A 144 -14.04 3.55 -6.08
C SER A 144 -14.55 2.21 -5.58
N GLN A 145 -14.01 1.79 -4.45
CA GLN A 145 -14.34 0.54 -3.79
C GLN A 145 -14.37 0.74 -2.27
N TYR A 146 -15.37 0.15 -1.60
CA TYR A 146 -15.37 0.07 -0.14
C TYR A 146 -14.34 -0.97 0.32
N ILE A 147 -13.35 -0.52 1.09
CA ILE A 147 -12.28 -1.37 1.65
C ILE A 147 -12.37 -1.49 3.18
N GLY A 148 -13.29 -0.77 3.82
CA GLY A 148 -13.44 -0.70 5.28
C GLY A 148 -12.62 0.42 5.92
N THR A 149 -12.96 0.78 7.16
CA THR A 149 -12.35 1.92 7.88
C THR A 149 -11.00 1.60 8.53
N ASP A 150 -10.73 0.32 8.78
CA ASP A 150 -9.52 -0.13 9.49
C ASP A 150 -8.66 -1.03 8.61
N THR A 151 -8.41 -0.60 7.38
CA THR A 151 -7.76 -1.43 6.37
C THR A 151 -6.45 -0.81 5.93
N TRP A 152 -5.44 -1.67 5.78
CA TRP A 152 -4.14 -1.30 5.24
C TRP A 152 -4.12 -1.60 3.74
N ILE A 153 -3.64 -0.67 2.92
CA ILE A 153 -3.40 -0.86 1.49
C ILE A 153 -1.89 -1.01 1.23
N LEU A 154 -1.51 -1.92 0.33
CA LEU A 154 -0.11 -2.10 -0.05
C LEU A 154 0.36 -0.94 -0.95
N ALA A 155 0.88 0.13 -0.34
CA ALA A 155 1.39 1.32 -1.02
C ALA A 155 2.52 0.99 -2.00
N SER A 156 3.38 0.01 -1.69
CA SER A 156 4.43 -0.45 -2.62
C SER A 156 3.90 -1.00 -3.95
N ASN A 157 2.61 -1.34 -4.02
CA ASN A 157 1.97 -1.85 -5.23
C ASN A 157 1.00 -0.82 -5.85
N ALA A 158 1.13 0.44 -5.43
CA ALA A 158 0.42 1.58 -6.00
C ALA A 158 1.42 2.42 -6.83
N PRO A 159 1.32 2.42 -8.18
CA PRO A 159 2.24 3.16 -9.01
C PRO A 159 2.05 4.69 -8.88
N GLY A 160 3.15 5.40 -8.78
CA GLY A 160 3.19 6.84 -8.94
C GLY A 160 4.59 7.42 -8.97
N THR A 161 4.70 8.55 -9.67
CA THR A 161 5.93 9.30 -9.85
C THR A 161 5.58 10.78 -9.93
N ILE A 162 6.40 11.60 -9.28
CA ILE A 162 6.30 13.06 -9.30
C ILE A 162 7.72 13.60 -9.48
N SER A 163 7.90 14.50 -10.44
CA SER A 163 9.19 15.12 -10.74
C SER A 163 9.07 16.62 -11.05
N PHE A 164 10.15 17.35 -10.82
CA PHE A 164 10.26 18.78 -11.11
C PHE A 164 11.69 19.09 -11.59
N ASP A 165 11.82 19.73 -12.75
CA ASP A 165 13.12 20.02 -13.38
C ASP A 165 13.62 21.47 -13.16
N GLY A 166 12.89 22.28 -12.38
CA GLY A 166 13.15 23.70 -12.18
C GLY A 166 12.28 24.64 -13.02
N GLY A 167 11.58 24.12 -14.04
CA GLY A 167 10.67 24.88 -14.88
C GLY A 167 9.32 24.20 -15.13
N ASN A 168 9.30 22.87 -15.25
CA ASN A 168 8.12 22.06 -15.48
C ASN A 168 7.98 20.98 -14.40
N THR A 169 6.72 20.68 -14.09
CA THR A 169 6.35 19.54 -13.27
C THR A 169 5.92 18.39 -14.17
N GLY A 170 6.40 17.19 -13.90
CA GLY A 170 5.87 15.96 -14.46
C GLY A 170 5.29 15.06 -13.36
N TYR A 171 4.19 14.37 -13.65
CA TYR A 171 3.66 13.34 -12.77
C TYR A 171 2.91 12.28 -13.56
N SER A 172 2.89 11.06 -13.02
CA SER A 172 2.10 9.93 -13.51
C SER A 172 1.78 9.02 -12.34
N GLY A 173 0.53 8.59 -12.17
CA GLY A 173 0.19 7.60 -11.15
C GLY A 173 -1.20 7.72 -10.56
N LEU A 174 -1.43 6.98 -9.47
CA LEU A 174 -2.70 6.97 -8.77
C LEU A 174 -2.80 8.11 -7.76
N PHE A 175 -3.78 8.99 -7.99
CA PHE A 175 -4.29 9.89 -6.97
C PHE A 175 -5.37 9.15 -6.18
N PHE A 176 -5.19 8.97 -4.89
CA PHE A 176 -6.17 8.35 -4.02
C PHE A 176 -6.87 9.36 -3.12
N ARG A 177 -8.14 9.08 -2.81
CA ARG A 177 -8.91 9.74 -1.74
C ARG A 177 -9.64 8.70 -0.92
N PHE A 178 -9.55 8.82 0.40
CA PHE A 178 -10.22 7.91 1.33
C PHE A 178 -11.29 8.62 2.15
N ILE A 179 -12.53 8.14 2.08
CA ILE A 179 -13.68 8.69 2.79
C ILE A 179 -14.54 7.56 3.36
N ASN A 180 -14.67 7.52 4.68
CA ASN A 180 -15.57 6.64 5.43
C ASN A 180 -15.50 5.16 5.00
N GLY A 181 -14.28 4.65 4.77
CA GLY A 181 -14.06 3.25 4.35
C GLY A 181 -14.11 3.02 2.85
N ALA A 182 -14.51 4.01 2.04
CA ALA A 182 -14.37 3.98 0.60
C ALA A 182 -13.02 4.57 0.18
N LEU A 183 -12.26 3.80 -0.61
CA LEU A 183 -11.10 4.29 -1.32
C LEU A 183 -11.52 4.60 -2.75
N SER A 184 -11.17 5.78 -3.24
CA SER A 184 -11.36 6.18 -4.63
C SER A 184 -10.00 6.50 -5.24
N CYS A 185 -9.83 6.24 -6.53
CA CYS A 185 -8.64 6.63 -7.26
C CYS A 185 -8.96 7.15 -8.66
N GLN A 186 -8.11 8.04 -9.15
CA GLN A 186 -8.05 8.47 -10.54
C GLN A 186 -6.58 8.46 -10.98
N TRP A 187 -6.31 8.20 -12.26
CA TRP A 187 -4.96 8.36 -12.80
C TRP A 187 -4.70 9.83 -13.10
N ILE A 188 -3.57 10.32 -12.63
CA ILE A 188 -3.09 11.66 -12.93
C ILE A 188 -1.90 11.54 -13.86
N SER A 189 -1.82 12.38 -14.89
CA SER A 189 -0.68 12.39 -15.78
C SER A 189 -0.44 13.78 -16.37
N GLN A 190 0.79 14.25 -16.31
CA GLN A 190 1.28 15.44 -17.00
C GLN A 190 2.74 15.22 -17.40
N HIS A 191 3.03 15.42 -18.70
CA HIS A 191 4.37 15.22 -19.29
C HIS A 191 5.01 13.84 -19.01
N GLN A 192 4.19 12.85 -18.67
CA GLN A 192 4.58 11.46 -18.38
C GLN A 192 3.45 10.52 -18.84
N ASP A 193 3.64 9.21 -18.68
CA ASP A 193 2.71 8.19 -19.19
C ASP A 193 1.31 8.25 -18.57
N SER A 194 0.31 7.94 -19.39
CA SER A 194 -1.10 7.85 -19.00
C SER A 194 -1.46 6.45 -18.49
N TRP A 195 -2.66 6.29 -17.94
CA TRP A 195 -3.19 4.97 -17.59
C TRP A 195 -3.41 4.12 -18.86
N LEU A 196 -3.94 4.73 -19.91
CA LEU A 196 -4.13 4.12 -21.23
C LEU A 196 -2.85 3.50 -21.79
N SER A 197 -1.71 4.17 -21.65
CA SER A 197 -0.43 3.73 -22.19
C SER A 197 0.32 2.73 -21.31
N THR A 198 -0.20 2.42 -20.12
CA THR A 198 0.51 1.59 -19.12
C THR A 198 -0.32 0.38 -18.72
N MET A 199 -1.36 0.59 -17.93
CA MET A 199 -2.02 -0.47 -17.15
C MET A 199 -3.46 -0.72 -17.59
N LYS A 200 -4.08 0.16 -18.38
CA LYS A 200 -5.48 0.02 -18.82
C LYS A 200 -5.82 -1.36 -19.41
N PRO A 201 -5.00 -1.97 -20.29
CA PRO A 201 -5.31 -3.30 -20.84
C PRO A 201 -5.23 -4.44 -19.82
N TYR A 202 -4.68 -4.20 -18.62
CA TYR A 202 -4.41 -5.22 -17.61
C TYR A 202 -5.22 -5.01 -16.32
N GLY A 203 -5.72 -3.80 -16.08
CA GLY A 203 -6.24 -3.42 -14.76
C GLY A 203 -5.13 -3.35 -13.72
N LEU A 204 -5.51 -3.19 -12.45
CA LEU A 204 -4.56 -3.18 -11.34
C LEU A 204 -5.20 -3.71 -10.08
N ARG A 205 -4.49 -4.63 -9.42
CA ARG A 205 -4.92 -5.22 -8.16
C ARG A 205 -3.94 -4.89 -7.05
N ILE A 206 -4.41 -4.19 -6.02
CA ILE A 206 -3.60 -3.78 -4.87
C ILE A 206 -4.06 -4.56 -3.63
N PRO A 207 -3.19 -5.34 -2.97
CA PRO A 207 -3.54 -6.05 -1.75
C PRO A 207 -4.03 -5.11 -0.64
N ILE A 208 -5.09 -5.54 0.05
CA ILE A 208 -5.53 -4.92 1.29
C ILE A 208 -5.46 -5.91 2.45
N ALA A 209 -5.08 -5.41 3.63
CA ALA A 209 -4.73 -6.26 4.76
C ALA A 209 -5.18 -5.73 6.11
N LYS A 210 -5.13 -6.61 7.10
CA LYS A 210 -5.16 -6.31 8.53
C LYS A 210 -3.80 -6.58 9.15
N LEU A 211 -3.29 -5.62 9.92
CA LEU A 211 -2.08 -5.77 10.73
C LEU A 211 -2.51 -5.74 12.20
N SER A 212 -2.81 -6.92 12.75
CA SER A 212 -3.48 -7.05 14.07
C SER A 212 -2.69 -6.50 15.25
N ASN A 213 -1.39 -6.26 15.10
CA ASN A 213 -0.54 -5.64 16.11
C ASN A 213 -0.60 -4.10 16.08
N LEU A 214 -1.27 -3.50 15.10
CA LEU A 214 -1.40 -2.06 14.89
C LEU A 214 -2.85 -1.58 14.79
N ASP A 215 -3.80 -2.50 15.00
CA ASP A 215 -5.23 -2.22 15.05
C ASP A 215 -5.65 -1.65 16.43
#